data_AF-A0AAV5EV67-F1
#
_entry.id   AF-A0AAV5EV67-F1
#
_cell.length_a   1.000
_cell.length_b   1.000
_cell.length_c   1.000
_cell.angle_alpha   90.00
_cell.angle_beta   90.00
_cell.angle_gamma   90.00
#
_symmetry.space_group_name_H-M   'P 1'
#
loop_
_entity.id
_entity.type
_entity.pdbx_description
1 polymer ?
#
loop_
_entity_poly.entity_id
_entity_poly.type
_entity_poly.pdbx_seq_one_letter_code
_entity_poly.pdbx_strand_id
1 'polypeptide(L)'
;MHASRGVLTIQARTAPPARRGIGFCFLLLARDRPRSCLVCLSLSRGAKLKYHDSGREKDVLPRIGQWNMMNKKMVNGGRVSSWTCINFSRNVQDSAARGFCHELAIMCQISGMDFASEPVLAPVTARPEHVERALKARYQDAMNVLRPQGRDLDLLIVILPDNNGCLYGDLKRICETDLGLVSQCCLTKHVFKMSKQYLANVALKINVKVGGRNTVLVDALTRRIPLVSDRPTIIFGADVTHPHPGEDSSPSIAAVVASQDWPEVTKYAGLVSAQAHRQELIQDLFKVWQDPQRGTVTGGMIKELLISFKRATGQKPQRIIFYREQAALLIIMSFGMRTNFTADELQTLTNNLCYTYARCTRSVSIVPPAYYAHLAAFRARFYMEPDTSDSGSMASAATGRGPPPGARSRATGNVAVRPLPALKENVKRVMFYC
;
A
#
# COMPACT_ATOMS: atom_id res chain seq x y z
N MET A 1 19.62 39.45 -3.54
CA MET A 1 18.33 38.96 -4.08
C MET A 1 17.91 37.71 -3.31
N HIS A 2 17.17 37.88 -2.21
CA HIS A 2 16.70 36.78 -1.37
C HIS A 2 15.29 36.36 -1.82
N ALA A 3 15.15 35.11 -2.28
CA ALA A 3 13.86 34.50 -2.54
C ALA A 3 13.32 33.88 -1.24
N SER A 4 12.33 34.53 -0.65
CA SER A 4 11.53 34.01 0.46
C SER A 4 10.69 32.81 -0.01
N ARG A 5 10.98 31.63 0.54
CA ARG A 5 10.19 30.40 0.34
C ARG A 5 9.02 30.41 1.32
N GLY A 6 7.80 30.65 0.83
CA GLY A 6 6.59 30.47 1.62
C GLY A 6 6.24 28.98 1.72
N VAL A 7 6.28 28.41 2.92
CA VAL A 7 5.73 27.08 3.24
C VAL A 7 4.37 27.31 3.88
N LEU A 8 3.29 26.87 3.24
CA LEU A 8 1.97 26.88 3.86
C LEU A 8 1.82 25.56 4.64
N THR A 9 1.85 25.63 5.98
CA THR A 9 1.66 24.49 6.88
C THR A 9 0.21 24.49 7.38
N ILE A 10 -0.58 23.48 7.02
CA ILE A 10 -1.92 23.26 7.59
C ILE A 10 -1.81 22.07 8.56
N GLN A 11 -1.73 22.32 9.87
CA GLN A 11 -1.68 21.27 10.90
C GLN A 11 -3.08 20.68 11.16
N ALA A 12 -3.22 19.36 11.09
CA ALA A 12 -4.39 18.63 11.59
C ALA A 12 -3.93 17.60 12.65
N ARG A 13 -4.22 17.82 13.94
CA ARG A 13 -3.87 16.85 14.98
C ARG A 13 -4.92 15.74 15.09
N THR A 14 -4.48 14.49 15.18
CA THR A 14 -5.33 13.33 15.47
C THR A 14 -5.67 13.27 16.96
N ALA A 15 -6.97 13.18 17.29
CA ALA A 15 -7.46 12.88 18.65
C ALA A 15 -7.82 11.39 18.79
N PRO A 16 -7.76 10.80 20.00
CA PRO A 16 -8.04 9.38 20.24
C PRO A 16 -9.52 8.99 20.01
N PRO A 17 -9.83 7.68 19.87
CA PRO A 17 -11.09 7.23 19.28
C PRO A 17 -12.26 7.37 20.25
N ALA A 18 -13.15 8.34 20.02
CA ALA A 18 -14.45 8.38 20.68
C ALA A 18 -15.53 7.76 19.79
N ARG A 19 -16.38 6.94 20.41
CA ARG A 19 -17.41 6.10 19.79
C ARG A 19 -18.52 6.91 19.10
N ARG A 20 -18.97 6.38 17.96
CA ARG A 20 -20.22 6.65 17.21
C ARG A 20 -20.36 8.05 16.59
N GLY A 21 -20.23 8.09 15.26
CA GLY A 21 -20.58 9.21 14.38
C GLY A 21 -19.43 9.55 13.43
N ILE A 22 -19.48 9.05 12.19
CA ILE A 22 -18.45 9.34 11.17
C ILE A 22 -18.85 10.62 10.44
N GLY A 23 -18.25 11.74 10.85
CA GLY A 23 -18.17 13.00 10.11
C GLY A 23 -16.71 13.45 10.07
N PHE A 24 -16.25 14.02 8.95
CA PHE A 24 -14.91 14.61 8.86
C PHE A 24 -14.82 15.80 9.82
N CYS A 25 -14.11 15.61 10.94
CA CYS A 25 -13.87 16.66 11.92
C CYS A 25 -12.44 17.20 11.72
N PHE A 26 -12.31 18.36 11.08
CA PHE A 26 -11.12 19.19 11.23
C PHE A 26 -11.27 19.99 12.52
N LEU A 27 -10.74 19.46 13.63
CA LEU A 27 -10.73 20.17 14.91
C LEU A 27 -9.50 21.09 14.95
N LEU A 28 -9.68 22.35 14.55
CA LEU A 28 -8.74 23.43 14.89
C LEU A 28 -8.94 23.76 16.38
N LEU A 29 -8.16 23.13 17.25
CA LEU A 29 -8.07 23.55 18.65
C LEU A 29 -7.34 24.91 18.71
N ALA A 30 -8.12 25.99 18.78
CA ALA A 30 -7.62 27.27 19.24
C ALA A 30 -7.15 27.08 20.70
N ARG A 31 -5.85 27.23 20.94
CA ARG A 31 -5.31 27.34 22.31
C ARG A 31 -5.95 28.57 22.97
N ASP A 32 -6.44 28.39 24.20
CA ASP A 32 -6.89 29.40 25.17
C ASP A 32 -8.28 30.05 25.07
N ARG A 33 -9.37 29.25 25.02
CA ARG A 33 -10.67 29.69 25.57
C ARG A 33 -11.47 28.52 26.17
N PRO A 34 -12.07 28.64 27.38
CA PRO A 34 -12.87 27.59 28.01
C PRO A 34 -14.34 27.54 27.51
N ARG A 35 -14.60 27.85 26.24
CA ARG A 35 -15.96 27.82 25.67
C ARG A 35 -15.95 27.16 24.29
N SER A 36 -16.94 26.31 24.03
CA SER A 36 -17.20 25.71 22.73
C SER A 36 -17.23 26.80 21.64
N CYS A 37 -16.27 26.79 20.72
CA CYS A 37 -16.30 27.71 19.59
C CYS A 37 -17.31 27.21 18.55
N LEU A 38 -18.22 28.08 18.13
CA LEU A 38 -19.05 27.83 16.95
C LEU A 38 -18.12 27.88 15.73
N VAL A 39 -18.01 26.76 15.01
CA VAL A 39 -17.19 26.66 13.79
C VAL A 39 -18.14 26.47 12.61
N CYS A 40 -18.16 27.43 11.67
CA CYS A 40 -18.84 27.24 10.39
C CYS A 40 -18.05 26.22 9.56
N LEU A 41 -18.66 25.06 9.31
CA LEU A 41 -18.09 24.02 8.45
C LEU A 41 -18.74 24.09 7.07
N SER A 42 -17.90 24.20 6.03
CA SER A 42 -18.33 23.99 4.65
C SER A 42 -18.28 22.49 4.33
N LEU A 43 -19.39 21.91 3.92
CA LEU A 43 -19.45 20.52 3.43
C LEU A 43 -19.07 20.49 1.95
N SER A 44 -17.89 19.95 1.65
CA SER A 44 -17.51 19.66 0.26
C SER A 44 -18.49 18.66 -0.36
N ARG A 45 -18.91 18.94 -1.60
CA ARG A 45 -19.75 18.01 -2.36
C ARG A 45 -18.97 16.71 -2.63
N GLY A 46 -19.68 15.57 -2.63
CA GLY A 46 -19.07 14.29 -2.97
C GLY A 46 -18.58 14.27 -4.41
N ALA A 47 -17.48 13.56 -4.67
CA ALA A 47 -16.94 13.45 -6.02
C ALA A 47 -17.68 12.39 -6.85
N LYS A 48 -18.04 12.73 -8.10
CA LYS A 48 -18.69 11.79 -9.02
C LYS A 48 -17.64 10.79 -9.55
N LEU A 49 -17.96 9.51 -9.48
CA LEU A 49 -17.08 8.41 -9.87
C LEU A 49 -17.57 7.75 -11.15
N LYS A 50 -16.65 7.49 -12.08
CA LYS A 50 -16.85 6.76 -13.32
C LYS A 50 -16.53 5.27 -13.14
N TYR A 51 -17.41 4.46 -13.71
CA TYR A 51 -17.30 3.02 -13.91
C TYR A 51 -17.39 2.69 -15.42
N HIS A 52 -17.23 1.42 -15.78
CA HIS A 52 -17.19 0.99 -17.19
C HIS A 52 -18.56 1.15 -17.88
N ASP A 53 -18.53 1.47 -19.19
CA ASP A 53 -19.73 1.77 -19.97
C ASP A 53 -20.63 0.57 -20.26
N SER A 54 -20.08 -0.65 -20.17
CA SER A 54 -20.87 -1.89 -20.26
C SER A 54 -21.59 -2.28 -18.97
N GLY A 55 -21.35 -1.55 -17.87
CA GLY A 55 -22.15 -1.66 -16.65
C GLY A 55 -23.54 -1.03 -16.84
N ARG A 56 -24.54 -1.53 -16.11
CA ARG A 56 -25.88 -0.91 -16.09
C ARG A 56 -25.82 0.48 -15.45
N GLU A 57 -25.00 0.63 -14.42
CA GLU A 57 -24.66 1.92 -13.82
C GLU A 57 -23.22 2.30 -14.19
N LYS A 58 -23.09 3.44 -14.89
CA LYS A 58 -21.82 3.90 -15.45
C LYS A 58 -21.15 4.95 -14.59
N ASP A 59 -21.92 5.66 -13.79
CA ASP A 59 -21.44 6.66 -12.85
C ASP A 59 -22.12 6.47 -11.49
N VAL A 60 -21.48 6.94 -10.44
CA VAL A 60 -22.11 7.07 -9.13
C VAL A 60 -21.71 8.36 -8.46
N LEU A 61 -22.67 9.02 -7.83
CA LEU A 61 -22.43 10.07 -6.86
C LEU A 61 -22.61 9.46 -5.46
N PRO A 62 -21.53 9.24 -4.69
CA PRO A 62 -21.59 8.66 -3.36
C PRO A 62 -22.55 9.42 -2.45
N ARG A 63 -23.34 8.68 -1.67
CA ARG A 63 -24.23 9.25 -0.63
C ARG A 63 -23.56 9.07 0.72
N ILE A 64 -23.32 10.17 1.44
CA ILE A 64 -22.68 10.16 2.77
C ILE A 64 -21.35 9.35 2.72
N GLY A 65 -20.59 9.52 1.64
CA GLY A 65 -19.30 8.85 1.46
C GLY A 65 -19.38 7.36 1.17
N GLN A 66 -20.53 6.77 0.87
CA GLN A 66 -20.66 5.33 0.60
C GLN A 66 -21.36 5.03 -0.73
N TRP A 67 -20.95 3.93 -1.35
CA TRP A 67 -21.59 3.32 -2.51
C TRP A 67 -21.28 1.81 -2.54
N ASN A 68 -21.72 1.11 -3.59
CA ASN A 68 -21.43 -0.32 -3.79
C ASN A 68 -21.22 -0.64 -5.28
N MET A 69 -20.79 -1.87 -5.55
CA MET A 69 -20.51 -2.40 -6.89
C MET A 69 -21.74 -2.96 -7.61
N MET A 70 -22.95 -2.91 -7.02
CA MET A 70 -24.13 -3.44 -7.70
C MET A 70 -24.37 -2.69 -9.01
N ASN A 71 -24.71 -3.43 -10.07
CA ASN A 71 -24.94 -2.92 -11.43
C ASN A 71 -23.73 -2.26 -12.11
N LYS A 72 -22.55 -2.28 -11.49
CA LYS A 72 -21.34 -1.60 -11.99
C LYS A 72 -20.28 -2.61 -12.41
N LYS A 73 -19.44 -2.20 -13.34
CA LYS A 73 -18.22 -2.90 -13.74
C LYS A 73 -17.04 -1.96 -13.55
N MET A 74 -15.93 -2.47 -13.01
CA MET A 74 -14.69 -1.74 -12.81
C MET A 74 -14.28 -1.03 -14.09
N VAL A 75 -13.86 0.24 -14.00
CA VAL A 75 -13.55 1.07 -15.17
C VAL A 75 -12.50 0.44 -16.08
N ASN A 76 -11.52 -0.27 -15.52
CA ASN A 76 -10.62 -1.15 -16.26
C ASN A 76 -10.39 -2.43 -15.45
N GLY A 77 -10.99 -3.53 -15.91
CA GLY A 77 -10.69 -4.86 -15.39
C GLY A 77 -9.26 -5.29 -15.79
N GLY A 78 -8.50 -5.76 -14.82
CA GLY A 78 -7.23 -6.44 -15.05
C GLY A 78 -7.44 -7.84 -15.62
N ARG A 79 -6.38 -8.39 -16.21
CA ARG A 79 -6.36 -9.73 -16.79
C ARG A 79 -5.68 -10.70 -15.81
N VAL A 80 -6.31 -11.83 -15.54
CA VAL A 80 -5.77 -12.97 -14.77
C VAL A 80 -6.07 -14.22 -15.57
N SER A 81 -5.13 -14.60 -16.43
CA SER A 81 -5.24 -15.72 -17.35
C SER A 81 -4.81 -17.05 -16.71
N SER A 82 -3.94 -16.98 -15.72
CA SER A 82 -3.33 -18.13 -15.03
C SER A 82 -3.31 -17.85 -13.53
N TRP A 83 -4.01 -18.67 -12.77
CA TRP A 83 -3.99 -18.57 -11.31
C TRP A 83 -4.02 -19.95 -10.66
N THR A 84 -3.64 -20.01 -9.40
CA THR A 84 -3.72 -21.23 -8.60
C THR A 84 -4.14 -20.94 -7.17
N CYS A 85 -4.46 -21.97 -6.39
CA CYS A 85 -4.87 -21.85 -5.00
C CYS A 85 -4.12 -22.81 -4.06
N ILE A 86 -3.75 -22.31 -2.88
CA ILE A 86 -3.28 -23.12 -1.75
C ILE A 86 -4.20 -22.89 -0.55
N ASN A 87 -4.65 -23.97 0.07
CA ASN A 87 -5.40 -23.95 1.31
C ASN A 87 -4.51 -24.34 2.49
N PHE A 88 -4.27 -23.43 3.41
CA PHE A 88 -3.53 -23.71 4.65
C PHE A 88 -4.44 -24.06 5.83
N SER A 89 -5.75 -24.10 5.63
CA SER A 89 -6.74 -24.35 6.68
C SER A 89 -7.22 -25.80 6.65
N ARG A 90 -6.82 -26.59 7.64
CA ARG A 90 -7.11 -28.03 7.73
C ARG A 90 -8.61 -28.36 7.79
N ASN A 91 -9.44 -27.44 8.27
CA ASN A 91 -10.89 -27.60 8.37
C ASN A 91 -11.64 -27.32 7.04
N VAL A 92 -10.98 -26.73 6.05
CA VAL A 92 -11.58 -26.46 4.75
C VAL A 92 -11.35 -27.69 3.86
N GLN A 93 -12.44 -28.37 3.48
CA GLN A 93 -12.39 -29.47 2.53
C GLN A 93 -12.10 -28.98 1.10
N ASP A 94 -11.50 -29.82 0.28
CA ASP A 94 -11.13 -29.48 -1.10
C ASP A 94 -12.33 -29.04 -1.96
N SER A 95 -13.52 -29.63 -1.75
CA SER A 95 -14.76 -29.23 -2.42
C SER A 95 -15.16 -27.79 -2.07
N ALA A 96 -15.07 -27.41 -0.79
CA ALA A 96 -15.36 -26.05 -0.33
C ALA A 96 -14.32 -25.04 -0.85
N ALA A 97 -13.05 -25.40 -0.86
CA ALA A 97 -11.99 -24.57 -1.44
C ALA A 97 -12.21 -24.32 -2.94
N ARG A 98 -12.53 -25.39 -3.71
CA ARG A 98 -12.88 -25.29 -5.14
C ARG A 98 -14.09 -24.40 -5.37
N GLY A 99 -15.19 -24.64 -4.64
CA GLY A 99 -16.40 -23.84 -4.76
C GLY A 99 -16.18 -22.36 -4.45
N PHE A 100 -15.43 -22.05 -3.40
CA PHE A 100 -15.07 -20.66 -3.06
C PHE A 100 -14.26 -19.99 -4.16
N CYS A 101 -13.25 -20.67 -4.71
CA CYS A 101 -12.42 -20.08 -5.77
C CYS A 101 -13.22 -19.86 -7.06
N HIS A 102 -14.11 -20.78 -7.42
CA HIS A 102 -15.00 -20.64 -8.57
C HIS A 102 -15.93 -19.42 -8.42
N GLU A 103 -16.59 -19.28 -7.28
CA GLU A 103 -17.46 -18.12 -7.00
C GLU A 103 -16.70 -16.79 -6.98
N LEU A 104 -15.45 -16.79 -6.49
CA LEU A 104 -14.58 -15.62 -6.55
C LEU A 104 -14.19 -15.27 -8.00
N ALA A 105 -13.89 -16.27 -8.84
CA ALA A 105 -13.59 -16.07 -10.26
C ALA A 105 -14.80 -15.47 -11.00
N ILE A 106 -16.01 -16.03 -10.77
CA ILE A 106 -17.27 -15.48 -11.30
C ILE A 106 -17.44 -14.02 -10.87
N MET A 107 -17.22 -13.70 -9.59
CA MET A 107 -17.35 -12.33 -9.10
C MET A 107 -16.36 -11.37 -9.78
N CYS A 108 -15.13 -11.81 -10.05
CA CYS A 108 -14.15 -11.02 -10.80
C CYS A 108 -14.64 -10.74 -12.23
N GLN A 109 -15.18 -11.75 -12.92
CA GLN A 109 -15.76 -11.62 -14.27
C GLN A 109 -16.97 -10.69 -14.29
N ILE A 110 -17.92 -10.86 -13.37
CA ILE A 110 -19.10 -9.99 -13.22
C ILE A 110 -18.67 -8.54 -12.98
N SER A 111 -17.62 -8.34 -12.19
CA SER A 111 -17.04 -7.03 -11.90
C SER A 111 -16.28 -6.42 -13.08
N GLY A 112 -16.12 -7.14 -14.20
CA GLY A 112 -15.53 -6.65 -15.45
C GLY A 112 -14.07 -7.01 -15.66
N MET A 113 -13.50 -7.93 -14.86
CA MET A 113 -12.15 -8.45 -15.07
C MET A 113 -12.14 -9.55 -16.13
N ASP A 114 -11.03 -9.66 -16.89
CA ASP A 114 -10.77 -10.83 -17.71
C ASP A 114 -10.07 -11.87 -16.84
N PHE A 115 -10.86 -12.76 -16.23
CA PHE A 115 -10.41 -13.68 -15.20
C PHE A 115 -10.72 -15.13 -15.63
N ALA A 116 -9.71 -16.00 -15.67
CA ALA A 116 -9.89 -17.40 -16.02
C ALA A 116 -10.80 -18.11 -15.01
N SER A 117 -11.84 -18.80 -15.49
CA SER A 117 -12.83 -19.45 -14.60
C SER A 117 -12.22 -20.55 -13.73
N GLU A 118 -11.25 -21.29 -14.28
CA GLU A 118 -10.61 -22.41 -13.61
C GLU A 118 -9.13 -22.14 -13.33
N PRO A 119 -8.57 -22.67 -12.22
CA PRO A 119 -7.15 -22.55 -11.93
C PRO A 119 -6.33 -23.46 -12.86
N VAL A 120 -5.06 -23.11 -13.04
CA VAL A 120 -4.07 -23.90 -13.81
C VAL A 120 -3.93 -25.32 -13.24
N LEU A 121 -4.08 -25.45 -11.92
CA LEU A 121 -4.01 -26.69 -11.17
C LEU A 121 -5.07 -26.66 -10.06
N ALA A 122 -5.70 -27.80 -9.78
CA ALA A 122 -6.71 -27.91 -8.72
C ALA A 122 -6.16 -27.47 -7.34
N PRO A 123 -6.94 -26.76 -6.49
CA PRO A 123 -6.47 -26.28 -5.19
C PRO A 123 -5.81 -27.38 -4.36
N VAL A 124 -4.69 -27.07 -3.71
CA VAL A 124 -3.95 -28.01 -2.86
C VAL A 124 -4.02 -27.59 -1.40
N THR A 125 -4.17 -28.56 -0.50
CA THR A 125 -4.12 -28.32 0.95
C THR A 125 -2.70 -28.53 1.46
N ALA A 126 -2.18 -27.57 2.23
CA ALA A 126 -0.85 -27.58 2.80
C ALA A 126 -0.88 -27.23 4.30
N ARG A 127 0.17 -27.61 5.02
CA ARG A 127 0.31 -27.31 6.44
C ARG A 127 1.03 -25.96 6.64
N PRO A 128 0.55 -25.05 7.52
CA PRO A 128 1.18 -23.75 7.78
C PRO A 128 2.68 -23.82 8.08
N GLU A 129 3.12 -24.85 8.79
CA GLU A 129 4.50 -25.07 9.21
C GLU A 129 5.45 -25.32 8.01
N HIS A 130 4.89 -25.66 6.84
CA HIS A 130 5.63 -25.92 5.60
C HIS A 130 5.34 -24.85 4.53
N VAL A 131 4.96 -23.62 4.93
CA VAL A 131 4.57 -22.54 4.01
C VAL A 131 5.57 -22.32 2.87
N GLU A 132 6.86 -22.26 3.17
CA GLU A 132 7.89 -22.00 2.16
C GLU A 132 7.98 -23.13 1.13
N ARG A 133 8.07 -24.37 1.61
CA ARG A 133 8.09 -25.56 0.74
C ARG A 133 6.83 -25.63 -0.11
N ALA A 134 5.65 -25.40 0.49
CA ALA A 134 4.37 -25.46 -0.19
C ALA A 134 4.24 -24.39 -1.29
N LEU A 135 4.65 -23.15 -1.00
CA LEU A 135 4.64 -22.05 -1.98
C LEU A 135 5.58 -22.32 -3.14
N LYS A 136 6.84 -22.69 -2.85
CA LYS A 136 7.85 -22.96 -3.88
C LYS A 136 7.47 -24.15 -4.75
N ALA A 137 7.05 -25.27 -4.15
CA ALA A 137 6.60 -26.44 -4.89
C ALA A 137 5.40 -26.11 -5.78
N ARG A 138 4.38 -25.44 -5.22
CA ARG A 138 3.18 -25.12 -5.98
C ARG A 138 3.42 -24.14 -7.13
N TYR A 139 4.27 -23.14 -6.91
CA TYR A 139 4.70 -22.23 -7.97
C TYR A 139 5.41 -23.01 -9.09
N GLN A 140 6.34 -23.90 -8.73
CA GLN A 140 7.07 -24.71 -9.70
C GLN A 140 6.14 -25.62 -10.51
N ASP A 141 5.18 -26.29 -9.86
CA ASP A 141 4.19 -27.14 -10.54
C ASP A 141 3.37 -26.34 -11.57
N ALA A 142 2.89 -25.16 -11.18
CA ALA A 142 2.14 -24.30 -12.08
C ALA A 142 3.02 -23.81 -13.26
N MET A 143 4.28 -23.45 -12.98
CA MET A 143 5.21 -23.00 -14.00
C MET A 143 5.63 -24.11 -14.96
N ASN A 144 5.69 -25.37 -14.53
CA ASN A 144 5.95 -26.51 -15.41
C ASN A 144 4.85 -26.67 -16.48
N VAL A 145 3.61 -26.30 -16.14
CA VAL A 145 2.48 -26.30 -17.09
C VAL A 145 2.51 -25.07 -18.00
N LEU A 146 2.88 -23.90 -17.48
CA LEU A 146 2.75 -22.61 -18.17
C LEU A 146 3.96 -22.26 -19.05
N ARG A 147 5.19 -22.60 -18.62
CA ARG A 147 6.43 -22.25 -19.35
C ARG A 147 6.48 -22.82 -20.77
N PRO A 148 6.04 -24.06 -21.06
CA PRO A 148 5.98 -24.57 -22.44
C PRO A 148 5.09 -23.73 -23.37
N GLN A 149 4.15 -22.96 -22.81
CA GLN A 149 3.24 -22.08 -23.55
C GLN A 149 3.74 -20.62 -23.58
N GLY A 150 4.93 -20.33 -23.04
CA GLY A 150 5.45 -18.97 -22.91
C GLY A 150 4.66 -18.08 -21.94
N ARG A 151 3.94 -18.70 -20.98
CA ARG A 151 3.09 -18.00 -20.00
C ARG A 151 3.73 -18.03 -18.60
N ASP A 152 3.34 -17.07 -17.78
CA ASP A 152 3.68 -16.99 -16.35
C ASP A 152 2.42 -17.13 -15.48
N LEU A 153 2.57 -17.28 -14.17
CA LEU A 153 1.47 -17.34 -13.21
C LEU A 153 1.08 -15.93 -12.74
N ASP A 154 -0.15 -15.50 -13.03
CA ASP A 154 -0.61 -14.14 -12.73
C ASP A 154 -0.98 -13.94 -11.24
N LEU A 155 -1.58 -14.96 -10.59
CA LEU A 155 -2.15 -14.82 -9.25
C LEU A 155 -2.11 -16.12 -8.44
N LEU A 156 -1.81 -15.98 -7.15
CA LEU A 156 -2.02 -17.00 -6.12
C LEU A 156 -3.15 -16.61 -5.17
N ILE A 157 -4.23 -17.39 -5.15
CA ILE A 157 -5.25 -17.32 -4.11
C ILE A 157 -4.81 -18.19 -2.93
N VAL A 158 -4.98 -17.69 -1.71
CA VAL A 158 -4.59 -18.43 -0.51
C VAL A 158 -5.71 -18.42 0.52
N ILE A 159 -6.12 -19.60 0.97
CA ILE A 159 -7.05 -19.74 2.09
C ILE A 159 -6.23 -19.89 3.38
N LEU A 160 -6.44 -18.98 4.32
CA LEU A 160 -5.73 -18.93 5.59
C LEU A 160 -6.67 -19.20 6.77
N PRO A 161 -6.21 -19.89 7.83
CA PRO A 161 -6.95 -19.95 9.09
C PRO A 161 -7.18 -18.54 9.65
N ASP A 162 -8.28 -18.37 10.39
CA ASP A 162 -8.64 -17.07 10.98
C ASP A 162 -7.59 -16.56 11.96
N ASN A 163 -6.98 -17.47 12.73
CA ASN A 163 -5.76 -17.20 13.48
C ASN A 163 -4.57 -17.78 12.70
N ASN A 164 -3.77 -16.91 12.09
CA ASN A 164 -2.69 -17.30 11.19
C ASN A 164 -1.29 -16.93 11.67
N GLY A 165 -1.12 -16.28 12.84
CA GLY A 165 0.21 -15.99 13.41
C GLY A 165 1.18 -15.38 12.39
N CYS A 166 2.39 -15.96 12.27
CA CYS A 166 3.41 -15.55 11.29
C CYS A 166 3.09 -15.95 9.83
N LEU A 167 2.17 -16.88 9.58
CA LEU A 167 1.90 -17.47 8.26
C LEU A 167 1.60 -16.41 7.19
N TYR A 168 0.80 -15.40 7.54
CA TYR A 168 0.49 -14.31 6.60
C TYR A 168 1.75 -13.53 6.21
N GLY A 169 2.60 -13.23 7.19
CA GLY A 169 3.85 -12.51 6.98
C GLY A 169 4.84 -13.29 6.12
N ASP A 170 5.10 -14.55 6.48
CA ASP A 170 5.98 -15.45 5.73
C ASP A 170 5.51 -15.61 4.28
N LEU A 171 4.21 -15.82 4.09
CA LEU A 171 3.64 -15.96 2.76
C LEU A 171 3.86 -14.70 1.92
N LYS A 172 3.60 -13.52 2.49
CA LYS A 172 3.79 -12.25 1.78
C LYS A 172 5.25 -12.01 1.44
N ARG A 173 6.15 -12.23 2.39
CA ARG A 173 7.60 -12.16 2.15
C ARG A 173 8.01 -13.05 1.00
N ILE A 174 7.78 -14.37 1.12
CA ILE A 174 8.21 -15.36 0.10
C ILE A 174 7.61 -15.06 -1.28
N CYS A 175 6.31 -14.74 -1.35
CA CYS A 175 5.67 -14.40 -2.62
C CYS A 175 6.29 -13.15 -3.25
N GLU A 176 6.57 -12.10 -2.47
CA GLU A 176 6.88 -10.77 -2.99
C GLU A 176 8.41 -10.54 -3.18
N THR A 177 9.26 -11.25 -2.42
CA THR A 177 10.73 -11.15 -2.48
C THR A 177 11.37 -12.29 -3.27
N ASP A 178 10.86 -13.52 -3.12
CA ASP A 178 11.53 -14.71 -3.65
C ASP A 178 10.92 -15.15 -4.99
N LEU A 179 9.60 -15.23 -5.04
CA LEU A 179 8.85 -15.75 -6.21
C LEU A 179 8.43 -14.67 -7.20
N GLY A 180 8.15 -13.45 -6.72
CA GLY A 180 7.55 -12.40 -7.53
C GLY A 180 6.09 -12.67 -7.88
N LEU A 181 5.36 -13.32 -6.98
CA LEU A 181 4.00 -13.76 -7.22
C LEU A 181 3.00 -12.84 -6.51
N VAL A 182 2.06 -12.29 -7.26
CA VAL A 182 0.94 -11.55 -6.68
C VAL A 182 0.04 -12.53 -5.94
N SER A 183 -0.27 -12.24 -4.67
CA SER A 183 -1.12 -13.12 -3.85
C SER A 183 -2.31 -12.41 -3.21
N GLN A 184 -3.43 -13.12 -3.12
CA GLN A 184 -4.64 -12.69 -2.41
C GLN A 184 -5.05 -13.72 -1.35
N CYS A 185 -4.93 -13.32 -0.09
CA CYS A 185 -5.28 -14.16 1.05
C CYS A 185 -6.74 -13.94 1.45
N CYS A 186 -7.44 -15.04 1.74
CA CYS A 186 -8.84 -15.08 2.17
C CYS A 186 -8.91 -15.91 3.45
N LEU A 187 -9.64 -15.42 4.46
CA LEU A 187 -9.76 -16.15 5.73
C LEU A 187 -10.84 -17.22 5.65
N THR A 188 -10.62 -18.33 6.35
CA THR A 188 -11.52 -19.49 6.39
C THR A 188 -12.96 -19.17 6.73
N LYS A 189 -13.24 -18.24 7.65
CA LYS A 189 -14.62 -17.79 7.94
C LYS A 189 -15.39 -17.32 6.70
N HIS A 190 -14.71 -16.78 5.69
CA HIS A 190 -15.33 -16.30 4.46
C HIS A 190 -15.50 -17.39 3.40
N VAL A 191 -14.80 -18.51 3.54
CA VAL A 191 -15.05 -19.72 2.77
C VAL A 191 -16.36 -20.36 3.25
N PHE A 192 -16.55 -20.46 4.57
CA PHE A 192 -17.77 -21.04 5.15
C PHE A 192 -18.99 -20.11 5.12
N LYS A 193 -18.79 -18.80 5.32
CA LYS A 193 -19.84 -17.78 5.28
C LYS A 193 -19.58 -16.81 4.13
N MET A 194 -19.65 -17.34 2.92
CA MET A 194 -19.42 -16.58 1.70
C MET A 194 -20.55 -15.58 1.46
N SER A 195 -20.20 -14.31 1.23
CA SER A 195 -21.16 -13.27 0.87
C SER A 195 -20.71 -12.56 -0.41
N LYS A 196 -21.69 -12.18 -1.26
CA LYS A 196 -21.42 -11.45 -2.50
C LYS A 196 -20.68 -10.13 -2.26
N GLN A 197 -21.00 -9.43 -1.17
CA GLN A 197 -20.32 -8.20 -0.79
C GLN A 197 -18.84 -8.42 -0.42
N TYR A 198 -18.53 -9.54 0.25
CA TYR A 198 -17.14 -9.90 0.53
C TYR A 198 -16.37 -10.20 -0.76
N LEU A 199 -16.92 -11.06 -1.62
CA LEU A 199 -16.28 -11.40 -2.90
C LEU A 199 -16.05 -10.16 -3.77
N ALA A 200 -17.02 -9.24 -3.83
CA ALA A 200 -16.87 -7.98 -4.56
C ALA A 200 -15.71 -7.14 -4.01
N ASN A 201 -15.57 -7.03 -2.68
CA ASN A 201 -14.46 -6.32 -2.05
C ASN A 201 -13.09 -7.02 -2.28
N VAL A 202 -13.08 -8.35 -2.34
CA VAL A 202 -11.87 -9.11 -2.71
C VAL A 202 -11.51 -8.87 -4.17
N ALA A 203 -12.49 -8.87 -5.08
CA ALA A 203 -12.29 -8.57 -6.49
C ALA A 203 -11.71 -7.15 -6.69
N LEU A 204 -12.17 -6.15 -5.94
CA LEU A 204 -11.56 -4.80 -5.93
C LEU A 204 -10.06 -4.83 -5.62
N LYS A 205 -9.64 -5.64 -4.64
CA LYS A 205 -8.23 -5.78 -4.27
C LYS A 205 -7.43 -6.54 -5.32
N ILE A 206 -7.98 -7.63 -5.87
CA ILE A 206 -7.32 -8.39 -6.94
C ILE A 206 -7.09 -7.49 -8.15
N ASN A 207 -8.13 -6.76 -8.57
CA ASN A 207 -8.08 -5.93 -9.77
C ASN A 207 -6.90 -4.95 -9.75
N VAL A 208 -6.70 -4.22 -8.66
CA VAL A 208 -5.57 -3.27 -8.56
C VAL A 208 -4.20 -3.92 -8.38
N LYS A 209 -4.16 -5.13 -7.81
CA LYS A 209 -2.92 -5.92 -7.72
C LYS A 209 -2.45 -6.46 -9.05
N VAL A 210 -3.37 -6.64 -10.01
CA VAL A 210 -3.04 -7.07 -11.38
C VAL A 210 -3.07 -5.89 -12.37
N GLY A 211 -2.99 -4.66 -11.87
CA GLY A 211 -2.82 -3.44 -12.67
C GLY A 211 -4.12 -2.83 -13.23
N GLY A 212 -5.29 -3.35 -12.87
CA GLY A 212 -6.59 -2.77 -13.18
C GLY A 212 -6.91 -1.49 -12.41
N ARG A 213 -8.02 -0.84 -12.77
CA ARG A 213 -8.56 0.36 -12.11
C ARG A 213 -10.02 0.09 -11.75
N ASN A 214 -10.37 0.31 -10.48
CA ASN A 214 -11.74 0.08 -10.02
C ASN A 214 -12.69 1.20 -10.44
N THR A 215 -12.27 2.45 -10.20
CA THR A 215 -13.01 3.68 -10.50
C THR A 215 -12.06 4.79 -10.90
N VAL A 216 -12.59 5.82 -11.54
CA VAL A 216 -11.90 7.08 -11.84
C VAL A 216 -12.80 8.24 -11.44
N LEU A 217 -12.24 9.38 -11.01
CA LEU A 217 -13.02 10.61 -10.82
C LEU A 217 -13.50 11.12 -12.17
N VAL A 218 -14.79 11.45 -12.32
CA VAL A 218 -15.31 12.02 -13.58
C VAL A 218 -14.57 13.32 -13.93
N ASP A 219 -14.17 14.08 -12.92
CA ASP A 219 -13.38 15.30 -13.10
C ASP A 219 -11.99 15.01 -13.70
N ALA A 220 -11.41 13.82 -13.52
CA ALA A 220 -10.16 13.47 -14.19
C ALA A 220 -10.33 13.42 -15.72
N LEU A 221 -11.43 12.80 -16.16
CA LEU A 221 -11.73 12.58 -17.57
C LEU A 221 -12.04 13.89 -18.30
N THR A 222 -12.61 14.85 -17.59
CA THR A 222 -12.92 16.19 -18.11
C THR A 222 -11.84 17.23 -17.81
N ARG A 223 -10.69 16.79 -17.25
CA ARG A 223 -9.55 17.63 -16.87
C ARG A 223 -9.89 18.76 -15.88
N ARG A 224 -10.74 18.47 -14.89
CA ARG A 224 -11.22 19.41 -13.87
C ARG A 224 -10.74 19.10 -12.47
N ILE A 225 -9.87 18.10 -12.26
CA ILE A 225 -9.29 17.90 -10.92
C ILE A 225 -8.39 19.12 -10.60
N PRO A 226 -8.73 19.88 -9.55
CA PRO A 226 -7.97 21.07 -9.18
C PRO A 226 -6.52 20.69 -8.87
N LEU A 227 -5.58 21.51 -9.33
CA LEU A 227 -4.14 21.34 -9.10
C LEU A 227 -3.52 20.04 -9.67
N VAL A 228 -4.27 19.25 -10.43
CA VAL A 228 -3.78 17.99 -11.01
C VAL A 228 -3.92 18.01 -12.52
N SER A 229 -5.08 18.40 -13.05
CA SER A 229 -5.40 18.19 -14.47
C SER A 229 -4.75 19.20 -15.43
N ASP A 230 -4.33 20.37 -14.95
CA ASP A 230 -3.81 21.47 -15.79
C ASP A 230 -2.40 21.19 -16.33
N ARG A 231 -1.61 20.37 -15.63
CA ARG A 231 -0.25 19.99 -16.04
C ARG A 231 0.15 18.66 -15.42
N PRO A 232 1.11 17.91 -16.01
CA PRO A 232 1.61 16.65 -15.46
C PRO A 232 1.95 16.79 -13.97
N THR A 233 1.14 16.16 -13.12
CA THR A 233 1.23 16.25 -11.67
C THR A 233 1.39 14.86 -11.09
N ILE A 234 2.40 14.68 -10.25
CA ILE A 234 2.61 13.44 -9.49
C ILE A 234 2.22 13.68 -8.03
N ILE A 235 1.49 12.74 -7.45
CA ILE A 235 1.04 12.80 -6.06
C ILE A 235 1.74 11.72 -5.26
N PHE A 236 2.47 12.13 -4.24
CA PHE A 236 3.16 11.26 -3.30
C PHE A 236 2.38 11.10 -2.00
N GLY A 237 2.55 9.94 -1.38
CA GLY A 237 2.23 9.69 0.01
C GLY A 237 3.44 9.12 0.73
N ALA A 238 3.64 9.49 1.99
CA ALA A 238 4.72 8.93 2.79
C ALA A 238 4.31 8.70 4.25
N ASP A 239 4.84 7.62 4.81
CA ASP A 239 4.62 7.18 6.20
C ASP A 239 5.90 6.55 6.77
N VAL A 240 6.07 6.64 8.10
CA VAL A 240 7.17 5.97 8.82
C VAL A 240 6.61 5.18 10.00
N THR A 241 6.50 3.87 9.89
CA THR A 241 6.00 3.07 11.02
C THR A 241 7.13 2.77 12.01
N HIS A 242 6.92 3.02 13.30
CA HIS A 242 7.85 2.65 14.38
C HIS A 242 7.52 1.29 15.02
N PRO A 243 8.51 0.63 15.65
CA PRO A 243 8.27 -0.56 16.47
C PRO A 243 7.34 -0.29 17.66
N HIS A 244 6.78 -1.37 18.23
CA HIS A 244 5.97 -1.25 19.43
C HIS A 244 6.76 -0.68 20.62
N PRO A 245 6.10 0.02 21.56
CA PRO A 245 6.73 0.42 22.82
C PRO A 245 7.31 -0.81 23.54
N GLY A 246 8.61 -0.79 23.86
CA GLY A 246 9.34 -1.91 24.46
C GLY A 246 10.27 -2.67 23.50
N GLU A 247 10.14 -2.47 22.18
CA GLU A 247 11.14 -2.94 21.21
C GLU A 247 12.21 -1.86 20.98
N ASP A 248 13.32 -1.93 21.72
CA ASP A 248 14.32 -0.84 21.74
C ASP A 248 15.34 -0.88 20.57
N SER A 249 15.37 -1.97 19.80
CA SER A 249 16.36 -2.20 18.72
C SER A 249 15.75 -2.32 17.32
N SER A 250 14.45 -2.60 17.21
CA SER A 250 13.79 -2.77 15.92
C SER A 250 13.89 -1.50 15.06
N PRO A 251 14.24 -1.58 13.76
CA PRO A 251 14.29 -0.41 12.89
C PRO A 251 12.92 0.23 12.67
N SER A 252 12.92 1.49 12.24
CA SER A 252 11.71 2.12 11.68
C SER A 252 11.59 1.75 10.21
N ILE A 253 10.37 1.67 9.69
CA ILE A 253 10.12 1.38 8.28
C ILE A 253 9.52 2.61 7.63
N ALA A 254 10.24 3.20 6.67
CA ALA A 254 9.73 4.26 5.82
C ALA A 254 9.10 3.68 4.56
N ALA A 255 7.99 4.25 4.14
CA ALA A 255 7.34 3.96 2.87
C ALA A 255 7.02 5.24 2.12
N VAL A 256 7.25 5.22 0.81
CA VAL A 256 6.88 6.32 -0.10
C VAL A 256 6.14 5.70 -1.28
N VAL A 257 4.95 6.22 -1.56
CA VAL A 257 4.15 5.85 -2.73
C VAL A 257 4.00 7.05 -3.66
N ALA A 258 3.83 6.80 -4.95
CA ALA A 258 3.53 7.85 -5.91
C ALA A 258 2.54 7.41 -6.97
N SER A 259 1.67 8.32 -7.41
CA SER A 259 0.76 8.09 -8.53
C SER A 259 1.53 7.72 -9.80
N GLN A 260 0.97 6.84 -10.63
CA GLN A 260 1.62 6.30 -11.84
C GLN A 260 0.80 6.58 -13.11
N ASP A 261 -0.41 7.11 -12.97
CA ASP A 261 -1.27 7.54 -14.05
C ASP A 261 -1.70 9.00 -13.85
N TRP A 262 -1.76 9.75 -14.95
CA TRP A 262 -2.16 11.14 -14.97
C TRP A 262 -3.01 11.38 -16.23
N PRO A 263 -4.14 12.09 -16.13
CA PRO A 263 -4.65 12.83 -14.96
C PRO A 263 -5.51 12.02 -13.96
N GLU A 264 -5.66 10.71 -14.11
CA GLU A 264 -6.64 9.92 -13.34
C GLU A 264 -6.25 9.61 -11.90
N VAL A 265 -4.95 9.53 -11.59
CA VAL A 265 -4.41 9.33 -10.23
C VAL A 265 -5.03 8.14 -9.47
N THR A 266 -5.16 7.00 -10.14
CA THR A 266 -5.75 5.77 -9.58
C THR A 266 -4.75 4.67 -9.30
N LYS A 267 -3.58 4.71 -9.94
CA LYS A 267 -2.51 3.73 -9.80
C LYS A 267 -1.37 4.31 -8.99
N TYR A 268 -0.82 3.53 -8.08
CA TYR A 268 0.33 3.94 -7.26
C TYR A 268 1.40 2.85 -7.26
N ALA A 269 2.66 3.28 -7.30
CA ALA A 269 3.82 2.43 -7.00
C ALA A 269 4.32 2.78 -5.60
N GLY A 270 4.84 1.79 -4.88
CA GLY A 270 5.33 1.95 -3.51
C GLY A 270 6.73 1.41 -3.33
N LEU A 271 7.56 2.18 -2.63
CA LEU A 271 8.91 1.80 -2.20
C LEU A 271 8.98 1.85 -0.68
N VAL A 272 9.82 0.97 -0.11
CA VAL A 272 9.97 0.79 1.33
C VAL A 272 11.44 0.65 1.69
N SER A 273 11.84 1.18 2.85
CA SER A 273 13.20 1.07 3.38
C SER A 273 13.16 0.96 4.89
N ALA A 274 14.05 0.13 5.44
CA ALA A 274 14.38 0.19 6.85
C ALA A 274 15.29 1.40 7.13
N GLN A 275 15.15 1.99 8.31
CA GLN A 275 15.97 3.08 8.81
C GLN A 275 16.14 2.98 10.33
N ALA A 276 16.99 3.83 10.90
CA ALA A 276 17.33 3.75 12.32
C ALA A 276 16.12 3.73 13.26
N HIS A 277 16.31 3.15 14.45
CA HIS A 277 15.27 3.05 15.47
C HIS A 277 14.67 4.43 15.78
N ARG A 278 13.33 4.53 15.77
CA ARG A 278 12.56 5.76 16.00
C ARG A 278 13.00 6.98 15.16
N GLN A 279 13.59 6.75 14.00
CA GLN A 279 13.95 7.80 13.05
C GLN A 279 12.70 8.23 12.27
N GLU A 280 12.31 9.50 12.38
CA GLU A 280 11.16 10.08 11.67
C GLU A 280 11.52 10.59 10.26
N LEU A 281 12.73 11.14 10.08
CA LEU A 281 13.15 11.60 8.76
C LEU A 281 13.45 10.42 7.84
N ILE A 282 12.83 10.40 6.66
CA ILE A 282 13.04 9.34 5.65
C ILE A 282 14.45 9.50 5.06
N GLN A 283 15.39 8.67 5.54
CA GLN A 283 16.80 8.77 5.15
C GLN A 283 17.03 8.40 3.67
N ASP A 284 16.20 7.50 3.14
CA ASP A 284 16.28 7.03 1.76
C ASP A 284 15.36 7.81 0.79
N LEU A 285 14.81 8.96 1.23
CA LEU A 285 13.92 9.76 0.39
C LEU A 285 14.66 10.27 -0.86
N PHE A 286 15.86 10.81 -0.63
CA PHE A 286 16.80 11.26 -1.65
C PHE A 286 18.22 11.14 -1.09
N LYS A 287 19.10 10.50 -1.85
CA LYS A 287 20.50 10.29 -1.47
C LYS A 287 21.43 10.77 -2.57
N VAL A 288 22.60 11.25 -2.15
CA VAL A 288 23.73 11.57 -3.03
C VAL A 288 24.94 10.86 -2.47
N TRP A 289 25.67 10.12 -3.30
CA TRP A 289 26.92 9.48 -2.92
C TRP A 289 27.95 9.59 -4.05
N GLN A 290 29.21 9.43 -3.71
CA GLN A 290 30.29 9.36 -4.69
C GLN A 290 30.50 7.91 -5.11
N ASP A 291 30.34 7.66 -6.40
CA ASP A 291 30.66 6.38 -7.04
C ASP A 291 32.07 6.49 -7.65
N PRO A 292 32.99 5.55 -7.35
CA PRO A 292 34.36 5.60 -7.85
C PRO A 292 34.48 5.67 -9.39
N GLN A 293 33.49 5.18 -10.13
CA GLN A 293 33.48 5.15 -11.60
C GLN A 293 32.57 6.21 -12.21
N ARG A 294 31.44 6.52 -11.56
CA ARG A 294 30.38 7.38 -12.10
C ARG A 294 30.37 8.79 -11.50
N GLY A 295 31.25 9.08 -10.55
CA GLY A 295 31.31 10.35 -9.83
C GLY A 295 30.09 10.55 -8.92
N THR A 296 29.55 11.77 -8.87
CA THR A 296 28.38 12.07 -8.02
C THR A 296 27.12 11.38 -8.55
N VAL A 297 26.65 10.35 -7.84
CA VAL A 297 25.41 9.64 -8.14
C VAL A 297 24.31 10.09 -7.20
N THR A 298 23.12 10.30 -7.74
CA THR A 298 21.89 10.58 -6.99
C THR A 298 20.95 9.39 -7.01
N GLY A 299 20.19 9.17 -5.94
CA GLY A 299 19.27 8.04 -5.79
C GLY A 299 18.23 8.30 -4.71
N GLY A 300 17.64 7.23 -4.19
CA GLY A 300 16.56 7.27 -3.22
C GLY A 300 15.17 7.18 -3.86
N MET A 301 14.17 6.97 -3.00
CA MET A 301 12.81 6.61 -3.38
C MET A 301 12.15 7.60 -4.33
N ILE A 302 12.36 8.91 -4.11
CA ILE A 302 11.76 9.94 -4.97
C ILE A 302 12.28 9.83 -6.40
N LYS A 303 13.60 9.66 -6.58
CA LYS A 303 14.19 9.56 -7.93
C LYS A 303 13.63 8.36 -8.68
N GLU A 304 13.53 7.21 -8.03
CA GLU A 304 12.96 6.00 -8.62
C GLU A 304 11.49 6.17 -9.02
N LEU A 305 10.67 6.76 -8.14
CA LEU A 305 9.25 7.01 -8.41
C LEU A 305 9.03 8.05 -9.52
N LEU A 306 9.89 9.07 -9.63
CA LEU A 306 9.87 10.02 -10.74
C LEU A 306 10.22 9.35 -12.09
N ILE A 307 11.21 8.46 -12.10
CA ILE A 307 11.55 7.67 -13.28
C ILE A 307 10.39 6.75 -13.66
N SER A 308 9.78 6.09 -12.67
CA SER A 308 8.59 5.23 -12.87
C SER A 308 7.42 6.01 -13.46
N PHE A 309 7.13 7.21 -12.94
CA PHE A 309 6.08 8.09 -13.47
C PHE A 309 6.34 8.46 -14.94
N LYS A 310 7.58 8.82 -15.30
CA LYS A 310 7.92 9.14 -16.70
C LYS A 310 7.77 7.93 -17.61
N ARG A 311 8.13 6.74 -17.15
CA ARG A 311 7.94 5.49 -17.90
C ARG A 311 6.46 5.14 -18.09
N ALA A 312 5.63 5.36 -17.07
CA ALA A 312 4.21 5.01 -17.08
C ALA A 312 3.34 6.02 -17.86
N THR A 313 3.63 7.32 -17.74
CA THR A 313 2.80 8.40 -18.33
C THR A 313 3.37 8.98 -19.61
N GLY A 314 4.64 8.73 -19.91
CA GLY A 314 5.36 9.42 -20.98
C GLY A 314 5.65 10.90 -20.67
N GLN A 315 5.29 11.42 -19.49
CA GLN A 315 5.45 12.82 -19.10
C GLN A 315 6.43 12.99 -17.94
N LYS A 316 7.18 14.10 -17.91
CA LYS A 316 7.94 14.48 -16.71
C LYS A 316 6.98 15.28 -15.80
N PRO A 317 6.95 15.02 -14.49
CA PRO A 317 6.08 15.78 -13.61
C PRO A 317 6.56 17.23 -13.54
N GLN A 318 5.61 18.15 -13.71
CA GLN A 318 5.80 19.59 -13.60
C GLN A 318 5.36 20.10 -12.22
N ARG A 319 4.54 19.31 -11.50
CA ARG A 319 4.09 19.57 -10.14
C ARG A 319 4.19 18.32 -9.27
N ILE A 320 4.60 18.49 -8.02
CA ILE A 320 4.64 17.46 -6.98
C ILE A 320 3.70 17.87 -5.85
N ILE A 321 2.75 17.00 -5.52
CA ILE A 321 1.92 17.10 -4.31
C ILE A 321 2.37 15.98 -3.37
N PHE A 322 2.67 16.28 -2.11
CA PHE A 322 3.26 15.33 -1.17
C PHE A 322 2.48 15.30 0.15
N TYR A 323 1.77 14.20 0.39
CA TYR A 323 1.03 13.95 1.64
C TYR A 323 1.89 13.15 2.62
N ARG A 324 2.09 13.65 3.85
CA ARG A 324 2.83 12.95 4.91
C ARG A 324 1.97 12.77 6.17
N GLU A 325 1.82 11.52 6.62
CA GLU A 325 0.84 11.10 7.64
C GLU A 325 1.18 11.60 9.06
N GLN A 326 2.34 11.24 9.61
CA GLN A 326 2.72 11.55 11.01
C GLN A 326 2.92 13.03 11.38
N ALA A 327 2.95 13.92 10.39
CA ALA A 327 3.13 15.35 10.65
C ALA A 327 1.90 16.20 10.33
N ALA A 328 0.82 15.60 9.80
CA ALA A 328 -0.27 16.35 9.17
C ALA A 328 0.27 17.51 8.32
N LEU A 329 1.25 17.18 7.47
CA LEU A 329 1.93 18.16 6.65
C LEU A 329 1.69 17.77 5.19
N LEU A 330 0.76 18.50 4.56
CA LEU A 330 0.69 18.55 3.10
C LEU A 330 1.80 19.47 2.63
N ILE A 331 2.85 18.90 2.03
CA ILE A 331 3.89 19.67 1.36
C ILE A 331 3.53 19.70 -0.13
N ILE A 332 3.48 20.88 -0.73
CA ILE A 332 3.30 20.99 -2.17
C ILE A 332 4.48 21.72 -2.76
N MET A 333 5.13 21.09 -3.73
CA MET A 333 6.29 21.61 -4.43
C MET A 333 5.94 21.72 -5.91
N SER A 334 5.94 22.94 -6.46
CA SER A 334 5.95 23.10 -7.92
C SER A 334 7.32 23.54 -8.38
N PHE A 335 7.79 22.96 -9.48
CA PHE A 335 9.03 23.38 -10.10
C PHE A 335 8.76 24.61 -10.98
N GLY A 336 9.50 25.70 -10.74
CA GLY A 336 9.55 26.87 -11.64
C GLY A 336 8.39 27.87 -11.55
N MET A 337 7.41 27.72 -10.65
CA MET A 337 6.35 28.72 -10.43
C MET A 337 6.01 28.84 -8.94
N ARG A 338 5.79 30.08 -8.46
CA ARG A 338 5.13 30.32 -7.16
C ARG A 338 3.77 29.62 -7.20
N THR A 339 3.53 28.75 -6.25
CA THR A 339 2.23 28.08 -6.11
C THR A 339 1.28 28.99 -5.34
N ASN A 340 0.36 29.65 -6.05
CA ASN A 340 -0.70 30.40 -5.41
C ASN A 340 -1.96 29.52 -5.32
N PHE A 341 -1.89 28.45 -4.52
CA PHE A 341 -3.04 27.57 -4.30
C PHE A 341 -3.99 28.19 -3.29
N THR A 342 -5.28 28.16 -3.58
CA THR A 342 -6.29 28.55 -2.61
C THR A 342 -6.56 27.40 -1.62
N ALA A 343 -7.05 27.74 -0.43
CA ALA A 343 -7.48 26.73 0.53
C ALA A 343 -8.59 25.84 -0.03
N ASP A 344 -9.50 26.41 -0.81
CA ASP A 344 -10.64 25.71 -1.43
C ASP A 344 -10.19 24.67 -2.46
N GLU A 345 -9.18 25.00 -3.28
CA GLU A 345 -8.60 24.04 -4.25
C GLU A 345 -7.96 22.85 -3.54
N LEU A 346 -7.23 23.09 -2.44
CA LEU A 346 -6.57 22.05 -1.66
C LEU A 346 -7.57 21.16 -0.91
N GLN A 347 -8.59 21.78 -0.32
CA GLN A 347 -9.67 21.06 0.36
C GLN A 347 -10.45 20.20 -0.63
N THR A 348 -10.81 20.76 -1.78
CA THR A 348 -11.53 20.05 -2.84
C THR A 348 -10.71 18.89 -3.38
N LEU A 349 -9.42 19.11 -3.69
CA LEU A 349 -8.54 18.04 -4.17
C LEU A 349 -8.43 16.92 -3.14
N THR A 350 -8.13 17.26 -1.88
CA THR A 350 -7.93 16.27 -0.82
C THR A 350 -9.20 15.46 -0.57
N ASN A 351 -10.36 16.13 -0.53
CA ASN A 351 -11.66 15.47 -0.42
C ASN A 351 -11.93 14.54 -1.61
N ASN A 352 -11.72 14.99 -2.84
CA ASN A 352 -11.96 14.19 -4.04
C ASN A 352 -11.08 12.94 -4.07
N LEU A 353 -9.81 13.07 -3.69
CA LEU A 353 -8.90 11.94 -3.60
C LEU A 353 -9.38 10.91 -2.56
N CYS A 354 -10.04 11.28 -1.46
CA CYS A 354 -10.59 10.32 -0.49
C CYS A 354 -11.60 9.31 -1.07
N TYR A 355 -12.16 9.58 -2.25
CA TYR A 355 -13.04 8.65 -2.97
C TYR A 355 -12.31 7.68 -3.89
N THR A 356 -10.99 7.80 -4.03
CA THR A 356 -10.15 6.99 -4.94
C THR A 356 -9.45 5.81 -4.25
N TYR A 357 -9.78 5.54 -2.98
CA TYR A 357 -9.23 4.40 -2.27
C TYR A 357 -9.74 3.08 -2.87
N ALA A 358 -8.83 2.31 -3.44
CA ALA A 358 -9.18 1.18 -4.30
C ALA A 358 -9.75 -0.03 -3.56
N ARG A 359 -9.52 -0.15 -2.25
CA ARG A 359 -9.84 -1.37 -1.48
C ARG A 359 -11.31 -1.47 -1.04
N CYS A 360 -12.10 -0.41 -1.19
CA CYS A 360 -13.53 -0.42 -0.84
C CYS A 360 -14.33 0.65 -1.60
N THR A 361 -15.65 0.53 -1.57
CA THR A 361 -16.58 1.52 -2.14
C THR A 361 -17.03 2.54 -1.08
N ARG A 362 -16.07 3.14 -0.38
CA ARG A 362 -16.31 4.18 0.63
C ARG A 362 -15.22 5.24 0.58
N SER A 363 -15.60 6.47 0.91
CA SER A 363 -14.64 7.53 1.20
C SER A 363 -13.90 7.20 2.50
N VAL A 364 -12.59 7.44 2.50
CA VAL A 364 -11.71 7.19 3.66
C VAL A 364 -11.33 8.48 4.36
N SER A 365 -11.05 8.40 5.66
CA SER A 365 -10.68 9.55 6.50
C SER A 365 -9.28 10.10 6.21
N ILE A 366 -8.44 9.32 5.55
CA ILE A 366 -7.06 9.68 5.19
C ILE A 366 -6.95 9.58 3.68
N VAL A 367 -6.36 10.61 3.05
CA VAL A 367 -6.18 10.65 1.60
C VAL A 367 -5.41 9.42 1.10
N PRO A 368 -5.81 8.76 0.00
CA PRO A 368 -5.29 7.45 -0.37
C PRO A 368 -3.77 7.34 -0.54
N PRO A 369 -3.02 8.33 -1.07
CA PRO A 369 -1.55 8.26 -1.10
C PRO A 369 -0.96 8.02 0.30
N ALA A 370 -1.39 8.76 1.32
CA ALA A 370 -0.91 8.58 2.68
C ALA A 370 -1.34 7.22 3.25
N TYR A 371 -2.59 6.81 2.99
CA TYR A 371 -3.08 5.50 3.41
C TYR A 371 -2.28 4.36 2.75
N TYR A 372 -1.97 4.46 1.46
CA TYR A 372 -1.17 3.47 0.75
C TYR A 372 0.27 3.40 1.28
N ALA A 373 0.88 4.53 1.63
CA ALA A 373 2.18 4.53 2.29
C ALA A 373 2.14 3.77 3.62
N HIS A 374 1.12 4.01 4.44
CA HIS A 374 0.92 3.27 5.68
C HIS A 374 0.77 1.75 5.44
N LEU A 375 -0.02 1.35 4.44
CA LEU A 375 -0.17 -0.06 4.07
C LEU A 375 1.14 -0.69 3.58
N ALA A 376 1.95 0.06 2.83
CA ALA A 376 3.26 -0.39 2.36
C ALA A 376 4.27 -0.53 3.50
N ALA A 377 4.32 0.43 4.43
CA ALA A 377 5.18 0.35 5.62
C ALA A 377 4.79 -0.84 6.51
N PHE A 378 3.49 -1.01 6.77
CA PHE A 378 2.98 -2.16 7.52
C PHE A 378 3.29 -3.48 6.81
N ARG A 379 3.18 -3.53 5.48
CA ARG A 379 3.54 -4.72 4.71
C ARG A 379 5.03 -5.04 4.84
N ALA A 380 5.91 -4.04 4.79
CA ALA A 380 7.36 -4.26 4.82
C ALA A 380 7.87 -4.77 6.17
N ARG A 381 7.11 -4.57 7.26
CA ARG A 381 7.40 -5.19 8.56
C ARG A 381 7.48 -6.72 8.48
N PHE A 382 6.68 -7.35 7.63
CA PHE A 382 6.73 -8.80 7.41
C PHE A 382 7.95 -9.27 6.62
N TYR A 383 8.70 -8.36 6.00
CA TYR A 383 9.91 -8.70 5.26
C TYR A 383 11.15 -8.68 6.13
N MET A 384 11.05 -8.18 7.36
CA MET A 384 12.11 -8.28 8.34
C MET A 384 12.19 -9.74 8.79
N GLU A 385 13.35 -10.35 8.62
CA GLU A 385 13.61 -11.65 9.23
C GLU A 385 13.60 -11.47 10.76
N PRO A 386 12.99 -12.39 11.52
CA PRO A 386 13.23 -12.43 12.96
C PRO A 386 14.73 -12.67 13.14
N ASP A 387 15.40 -11.77 13.87
CA ASP A 387 16.79 -12.00 14.25
C ASP A 387 16.84 -13.37 14.93
N THR A 388 17.56 -14.31 14.33
CA THR A 388 17.91 -15.56 15.00
C THR A 388 18.90 -15.20 16.10
N SER A 389 18.38 -14.77 17.24
CA SER A 389 19.16 -14.62 18.46
C SER A 389 19.53 -16.00 18.97
N ASP A 390 20.57 -16.61 18.39
CA ASP A 390 21.37 -17.68 18.98
C ASP A 390 22.70 -17.82 18.22
N SER A 391 23.63 -16.93 18.53
CA SER A 391 25.06 -17.14 18.28
C SER A 391 25.83 -16.45 19.39
N GLY A 392 26.00 -17.18 20.49
CA GLY A 392 26.76 -16.70 21.64
C GLY A 392 26.60 -17.56 22.87
N SER A 393 27.03 -18.82 22.83
CA SER A 393 27.44 -19.54 24.04
C SER A 393 28.58 -20.47 23.72
N MET A 394 29.79 -19.90 23.71
CA MET A 394 31.04 -20.64 23.74
C MET A 394 31.39 -20.98 25.20
N ALA A 395 31.70 -22.25 25.41
CA ALA A 395 32.64 -22.82 26.38
C ALA A 395 32.61 -22.33 27.84
N SER A 396 32.13 -23.22 28.71
CA SER A 396 32.37 -23.20 30.15
C SER A 396 33.87 -23.40 30.45
N ALA A 397 34.53 -22.39 31.00
CA ALA A 397 35.83 -22.53 31.67
C ALA A 397 35.87 -21.66 32.93
N ALA A 398 36.51 -22.21 33.95
CA ALA A 398 36.36 -21.85 35.36
C ALA A 398 37.23 -20.66 35.84
N THR A 399 36.90 -20.23 37.06
CA THR A 399 37.69 -19.46 38.06
C THR A 399 37.74 -17.93 38.00
N GLY A 400 37.59 -17.31 39.18
CA GLY A 400 38.29 -16.06 39.54
C GLY A 400 37.42 -14.88 39.98
N ARG A 401 37.47 -14.54 41.28
CA ARG A 401 36.97 -13.28 41.87
C ARG A 401 37.83 -12.08 41.41
N GLY A 402 37.21 -10.94 41.06
CA GLY A 402 37.86 -9.63 40.84
C GLY A 402 36.85 -8.47 40.66
N PRO A 403 37.22 -7.20 40.98
CA PRO A 403 36.30 -6.12 41.41
C PRO A 403 35.71 -5.26 40.25
N PRO A 404 34.79 -4.29 40.50
CA PRO A 404 33.82 -3.82 39.51
C PRO A 404 34.41 -2.80 38.51
N PRO A 405 33.89 -2.71 37.26
CA PRO A 405 34.40 -1.76 36.30
C PRO A 405 33.76 -0.38 36.45
N GLY A 406 34.61 0.63 36.43
CA GLY A 406 34.26 2.03 36.26
C GLY A 406 33.64 2.35 34.90
N ALA A 407 33.05 3.54 34.86
CA ALA A 407 32.29 4.14 33.77
C ALA A 407 32.88 3.87 32.37
N ARG A 408 32.11 3.18 31.53
CA ARG A 408 32.29 3.19 30.07
C ARG A 408 31.32 4.16 29.43
N SER A 409 31.90 5.20 28.86
CA SER A 409 31.30 6.08 27.84
C SER A 409 30.51 5.27 26.82
N ARG A 410 29.21 5.60 26.67
CA ARG A 410 28.38 5.12 25.57
C ARG A 410 28.89 5.77 24.28
N ALA A 411 29.83 5.11 23.61
CA ALA A 411 30.06 5.34 22.21
C ALA A 411 28.79 4.93 21.46
N THR A 412 28.08 5.92 20.90
CA THR A 412 26.98 5.74 19.95
C THR A 412 27.55 5.15 18.66
N GLY A 413 27.77 3.83 18.65
CA GLY A 413 28.04 3.10 17.42
C GLY A 413 26.80 3.11 16.55
N ASN A 414 26.93 3.63 15.32
CA ASN A 414 25.95 3.45 14.25
C ASN A 414 25.75 1.94 14.03
N VAL A 415 24.75 1.34 14.67
CA VAL A 415 24.33 -0.03 14.33
C VAL A 415 23.79 0.03 12.90
N ALA A 416 24.50 -0.59 11.97
CA ALA A 416 24.10 -0.62 10.57
C ALA A 416 22.73 -1.30 10.44
N VAL A 417 21.71 -0.55 10.01
CA VAL A 417 20.37 -1.08 9.83
C VAL A 417 20.38 -2.06 8.66
N ARG A 418 20.00 -3.32 8.90
CA ARG A 418 19.90 -4.33 7.86
C ARG A 418 18.90 -3.88 6.78
N PRO A 419 19.28 -3.86 5.49
CA PRO A 419 18.35 -3.48 4.43
C PRO A 419 17.24 -4.52 4.28
N LEU A 420 16.05 -4.06 3.86
CA LEU A 420 14.94 -4.95 3.53
C LEU A 420 15.29 -5.79 2.29
N PRO A 421 14.79 -7.04 2.19
CA PRO A 421 14.94 -7.82 0.96
C PRO A 421 14.29 -7.08 -0.21
N ALA A 422 14.95 -7.15 -1.37
CA ALA A 422 14.46 -6.49 -2.57
C ALA A 422 13.18 -7.18 -3.07
N LEU A 423 12.12 -6.40 -3.24
CA LEU A 423 10.92 -6.85 -3.94
C LEU A 423 11.23 -7.20 -5.40
N LYS A 424 10.54 -8.20 -5.94
CA LYS A 424 10.65 -8.50 -7.38
C LYS A 424 10.05 -7.37 -8.23
N GLU A 425 10.65 -7.13 -9.39
CA GLU A 425 10.31 -6.00 -10.26
C GLU A 425 8.86 -5.99 -10.74
N ASN A 426 8.28 -7.16 -11.00
CA ASN A 426 6.87 -7.26 -11.39
C ASN A 426 5.92 -6.89 -10.23
N VAL A 427 6.27 -7.22 -8.99
CA VAL A 427 5.50 -6.87 -7.79
C VAL A 427 5.62 -5.38 -7.45
N LYS A 428 6.82 -4.78 -7.60
CA LYS A 428 7.05 -3.34 -7.36
C LYS A 428 6.17 -2.42 -8.22
N ARG A 429 5.78 -2.89 -9.42
CA ARG A 429 5.01 -2.11 -10.40
C ARG A 429 3.49 -2.12 -10.13
N VAL A 430 3.04 -2.93 -9.19
CA VAL A 430 1.62 -3.05 -8.82
C VAL A 430 1.38 -2.64 -7.37
N MET A 431 0.13 -2.44 -7.01
CA MET A 431 -0.27 -2.07 -5.65
C MET A 431 -0.30 -3.31 -4.73
N PHE A 432 0.84 -4.00 -4.56
CA PHE A 432 0.96 -5.27 -3.82
C PHE A 432 0.49 -5.18 -2.35
N TYR A 433 0.60 -3.98 -1.77
CA TYR A 433 0.15 -3.65 -0.41
C TYR A 433 -1.38 -3.55 -0.27
N CYS A 434 -2.14 -3.61 -1.36
CA CYS A 434 -3.61 -3.50 -1.33
C CYS A 434 -4.37 -4.72 -0.82
#